data_AF-A0A8J4UER8-F1
#
_entry.id   AF-A0A8J4UER8-F1
#
_cell.length_a   1.000
_cell.length_b   1.000
_cell.length_c   1.000
_cell.angle_alpha   90.00
_cell.angle_beta   90.00
_cell.angle_gamma   90.00
#
_symmetry.space_group_name_H-M   'P 1'
#
loop_
_entity.id
_entity.type
_entity.pdbx_description
1 polymer ?
#
loop_
_entity_poly.entity_id
_entity_poly.type
_entity_poly.pdbx_seq_one_letter_code
_entity_poly.pdbx_strand_id
1 'polypeptide(L)' 'LTDYLPEESKAILTSHHASVQYQVSVQTTFVEPFDPIIGAQYIVLGEVEKSE' A
#
# COMPACT_ATOMS: atom_id res chain seq x y z
N LEU A 1 -5.84 -3.32 0.72
CA LEU A 1 -5.57 -1.94 1.19
C LEU A 1 -6.20 -1.82 2.56
N THR A 2 -5.40 -1.50 3.57
CA THR A 2 -5.87 -1.41 4.96
C THR A 2 -6.03 0.03 5.38
N ASP A 3 -5.20 0.92 4.83
CA ASP A 3 -5.29 2.36 5.05
C ASP A 3 -4.75 3.13 3.83
N TYR A 4 -5.19 4.37 3.65
CA TYR A 4 -4.72 5.27 2.59
C TYR A 4 -4.63 6.70 3.14
N LEU A 5 -3.46 7.32 2.98
CA LEU A 5 -3.13 8.67 3.41
C LEU A 5 -2.95 9.54 2.15
N PRO A 6 -3.99 10.27 1.71
CA PRO A 6 -3.93 11.08 0.49
C PRO A 6 -2.92 12.22 0.59
N GLU A 7 -2.79 12.84 1.77
CA GLU A 7 -1.86 13.94 2.02
C GLU A 7 -0.39 13.54 1.87
N GLU A 8 -0.10 12.24 2.05
CA GLU A 8 1.24 11.66 1.90
C GLU A 8 1.40 10.87 0.60
N SER A 9 0.37 10.84 -0.26
CA SER A 9 0.29 9.94 -1.42
C SER A 9 0.74 8.52 -1.05
N LYS A 10 0.18 7.95 0.01
CA LYS A 10 0.66 6.70 0.61
C LYS A 10 -0.46 5.70 0.89
N ALA A 11 -0.32 4.51 0.34
CA ALA A 11 -1.20 3.37 0.58
C ALA A 11 -0.54 2.35 1.52
N ILE A 12 -1.31 1.82 2.47
CA ILE A 12 -0.87 0.78 3.38
C ILE A 12 -1.59 -0.53 3.03
N LEU A 13 -0.82 -1.54 2.66
CA LEU A 13 -1.29 -2.88 2.34
C LEU A 13 -0.87 -3.84 3.44
N THR A 14 -1.81 -4.57 4.03
CA THR A 14 -1.48 -5.66 4.94
C THR A 14 -1.85 -7.01 4.36
N SER A 15 -1.03 -8.01 4.60
CA SER A 15 -1.29 -9.41 4.28
C SER A 15 -1.02 -10.29 5.49
N HIS A 16 -1.80 -11.35 5.66
CA HIS A 16 -1.63 -12.30 6.76
C HIS A 16 -1.01 -13.58 6.22
N HIS A 17 0.10 -14.01 6.81
CA HIS A 17 0.73 -15.28 6.50
C HIS A 17 1.15 -15.98 7.79
N ALA A 18 0.66 -17.21 8.01
CA ALA A 18 0.95 -18.02 9.19
C ALA A 18 0.71 -17.29 10.54
N SER A 19 -0.42 -16.58 10.66
CA SER A 19 -0.79 -15.76 11.83
C SER A 19 0.11 -14.54 12.10
N VAL A 20 1.01 -14.22 11.17
CA VAL A 20 1.81 -12.98 11.18
C VAL A 20 1.21 -11.99 10.19
N GLN A 21 1.01 -10.75 10.64
CA GLN A 21 0.58 -9.66 9.77
C GLN A 21 1.81 -8.96 9.20
N TYR A 22 1.91 -8.94 7.88
CA TYR A 22 2.91 -8.20 7.13
C TYR A 22 2.29 -6.92 6.60
N GLN A 23 3.03 -5.82 6.69
CA GLN A 23 2.61 -4.52 6.19
C GLN A 23 3.59 -4.02 5.13
N VAL A 24 3.06 -3.50 4.04
CA VAL A 24 3.80 -2.87 2.95
C VAL A 24 3.24 -1.46 2.77
N SER A 25 4.13 -0.47 2.80
CA SER A 25 3.78 0.92 2.44
C SER A 25 4.12 1.13 0.98
N VAL A 26 3.21 1.76 0.23
CA VAL A 26 3.40 2.05 -1.19
C VAL A 26 3.13 3.53 -1.44
N GLN A 27 4.04 4.19 -2.15
CA GLN A 27 3.79 5.54 -2.65
C GLN A 27 2.89 5.50 -3.89
N THR A 28 1.83 6.31 -3.88
CA THR A 28 0.81 6.39 -4.93
C THR A 28 0.94 7.62 -5.81
N THR A 29 1.98 8.43 -5.63
CA THR A 29 2.24 9.69 -6.34
C THR A 29 2.17 9.57 -7.88
N PHE A 30 2.52 8.41 -8.44
CA PHE A 30 2.51 8.16 -9.89
C PHE A 30 1.22 7.56 -10.44
N VAL A 31 0.30 7.13 -9.57
CA VAL A 31 -0.97 6.49 -9.95
C VAL A 31 -2.19 7.33 -9.57
N GLU A 32 -1.97 8.55 -9.08
CA GLU A 32 -3.04 9.47 -8.72
C GLU A 32 -3.59 10.22 -9.96
N PRO A 33 -4.92 10.39 -10.06
CA PRO A 33 -5.96 9.90 -9.15
C PRO A 33 -6.30 8.40 -9.36
N PHE A 34 -6.49 7.66 -8.26
CA PHE A 34 -7.06 6.30 -8.27
C PHE A 34 -8.12 6.16 -7.17
N ASP A 35 -8.88 5.06 -7.18
CA ASP A 35 -9.93 4.77 -6.19
C ASP A 35 -9.42 3.82 -5.08
N PRO A 36 -9.17 4.33 -3.85
CA PRO A 36 -8.69 3.54 -2.71
C PRO A 36 -9.84 2.83 -1.98
N ILE A 37 -10.14 1.60 -2.38
CA ILE A 37 -11.13 0.72 -1.74
C ILE A 37 -10.49 -0.02 -0.55
N ILE A 38 -10.83 0.41 0.66
CA ILE A 38 -10.38 -0.25 1.90
C ILE A 38 -10.94 -1.69 1.96
N GLY A 39 -10.10 -2.64 2.35
CA GLY A 39 -10.43 -4.07 2.45
C GLY A 39 -10.28 -4.86 1.15
N ALA A 40 -10.16 -4.20 -0.01
CA ALA A 40 -9.91 -4.91 -1.28
C ALA A 40 -8.45 -5.39 -1.41
N GLN A 41 -8.24 -6.42 -2.23
CA GLN A 41 -6.90 -6.90 -2.60
C GLN A 41 -6.35 -6.06 -3.75
N TYR A 42 -5.06 -5.74 -3.69
CA TYR A 42 -4.39 -4.91 -4.68
C TYR A 42 -3.11 -5.59 -5.18
N ILE A 43 -2.79 -5.33 -6.44
CA ILE A 43 -1.51 -5.62 -7.05
C ILE A 43 -0.81 -4.29 -7.25
N VAL A 44 0.47 -4.24 -6.87
CA VAL A 44 1.31 -3.05 -6.97
C VAL A 44 2.58 -3.41 -7.70
N LEU A 45 2.94 -2.58 -8.66
CA LEU A 45 4.15 -2.71 -9.46
C LEU A 45 4.95 -1.44 -9.29
N GLY A 46 6.20 -1.60 -8.85
CA GLY A 46 7.09 -0.48 -8.59
C GLY A 46 8.42 -0.99 -8.04
N GLU A 47 9.24 -0.06 -7.59
CA GLU A 47 10.54 -0.36 -7.01
C GLU A 47 10.43 -0.42 -5.48
N VAL A 48 11.22 -1.30 -4.86
CA VAL A 48 11.32 -1.36 -3.40
C VAL A 48 12.34 -0.33 -2.97
N GLU A 49 11.87 0.71 -2.27
CA GLU A 49 12.74 1.67 -1.61
C GLU A 49 13.31 1.02 -0.35
N LYS A 50 14.65 0.92 -0.26
CA LYS A 50 15.30 0.54 1.00
C LYS A 50 15.45 1.78 1.86
N SER A 51 14.95 1.71 3.09
CA SER A 51 15.43 2.57 4.15
C SER A 51 16.88 2.20 4.42
N GLU A 52 17.82 3.11 4.14
CA GLU A 52 19.21 3.01 4.63
C GLU A 52 19.27 2.89 6.16
#